data_AF-A0A151QLF9-F1
#
_entry.id   AF-A0A151QLF9-F1
#
_cell.length_a   1.000
_cell.length_b   1.000
_cell.length_c   1.000
_cell.angle_alpha   90.00
_cell.angle_beta   90.00
_cell.angle_gamma   90.00
#
_symmetry.space_group_name_H-M   'P 1'
#
loop_
_entity.id
_entity.type
_entity.pdbx_description
1 polymer ?
#
loop_
_entity_poly.entity_id
_entity_poly.type
_entity_poly.pdbx_seq_one_letter_code
_entity_poly.pdbx_strand_id
1 'polypeptide(L)'
;STHDSLLTNSARVRRRLSFDNKCFVCMHEVEDTLHVFRCCSFSQAVWSRITVASTTMWASQADLQTWLLQNLSGNRDMSFNWNVWFAITLDSLWHRRNRLIFQNEMISTNQLVVEIHNRL
;
A
#
# COMPACT_ATOMS: atom_id res chain seq x y z
N SER A 1 20.81 1.60 -5.51
CA SER A 1 19.87 2.49 -4.81
C SER A 1 18.59 2.61 -5.63
N THR A 2 17.52 1.93 -5.23
CA THR A 2 16.23 1.87 -5.95
C THR A 2 15.16 2.72 -5.27
N HIS A 3 15.50 3.95 -4.89
CA HIS A 3 14.48 4.91 -4.49
C HIS A 3 13.70 5.28 -5.77
N ASP A 4 12.39 5.02 -5.80
CA ASP A 4 11.47 5.26 -6.92
C ASP A 4 11.47 4.26 -8.09
N SER A 5 11.73 2.98 -7.82
CA SER A 5 11.49 1.92 -8.81
C SER A 5 9.99 1.76 -9.13
N LEU A 6 9.11 2.00 -8.16
CA LEU A 6 7.66 1.85 -8.33
C LEU A 6 7.08 2.98 -9.20
N LEU A 7 6.32 2.58 -10.21
CA LEU A 7 5.73 3.49 -11.20
C LEU A 7 4.42 4.13 -10.69
N THR A 8 4.48 4.78 -9.53
CA THR A 8 3.40 5.63 -8.96
C THR A 8 3.07 6.79 -9.90
N ASN A 9 1.93 7.47 -9.74
CA ASN A 9 1.63 8.60 -10.64
C ASN A 9 2.62 9.77 -10.48
N SER A 10 3.13 10.02 -9.28
CA SER A 10 4.25 10.95 -9.08
C SER A 10 5.47 10.56 -9.93
N ALA A 11 5.86 9.28 -9.92
CA ALA A 11 6.95 8.78 -10.76
C ALA A 11 6.61 8.86 -12.27
N ARG A 12 5.37 8.58 -12.67
CA ARG A 12 4.91 8.68 -14.06
C ARG A 12 5.00 10.11 -14.58
N VAL A 13 4.55 11.11 -13.80
CA VAL A 13 4.67 12.52 -14.18
C VAL A 13 6.12 12.93 -14.34
N ARG A 14 7.01 12.59 -13.38
CA ARG A 14 8.45 12.87 -13.52
C ARG A 14 9.06 12.22 -14.76
N ARG A 15 8.60 11.03 -15.14
CA ARG A 15 9.03 10.30 -16.34
C ARG A 15 8.28 10.72 -17.61
N ARG A 16 7.41 11.74 -17.55
CA ARG A 16 6.60 12.24 -18.67
C ARG A 16 5.66 11.19 -19.29
N LEU A 17 5.17 10.26 -18.46
CA LEU A 17 4.22 9.18 -18.81
C LEU A 17 2.78 9.46 -18.35
N SER A 18 2.57 10.60 -17.69
CA SER A 18 1.26 11.10 -17.24
C SER A 18 1.37 12.61 -17.08
N PHE A 19 0.24 13.32 -17.13
CA PHE A 19 0.15 14.74 -16.77
C PHE A 19 -0.41 14.98 -15.36
N ASP A 20 -1.01 13.95 -14.76
CA ASP A 20 -1.59 14.01 -13.42
C ASP A 20 -0.85 13.06 -12.48
N ASN A 21 -0.48 13.57 -11.30
CA ASN A 21 0.19 12.85 -10.22
C ASN A 21 -0.78 12.44 -9.10
N LYS A 22 -2.06 12.84 -9.16
CA LYS A 22 -3.05 12.50 -8.15
C LYS A 22 -3.37 11.01 -8.14
N CYS A 23 -3.76 10.50 -6.98
CA CYS A 23 -4.26 9.13 -6.88
C CYS A 23 -5.64 9.02 -7.52
N PHE A 24 -5.83 8.04 -8.41
CA PHE A 24 -7.13 7.79 -9.08
C PHE A 24 -8.23 7.30 -8.14
N VAL A 25 -7.88 6.97 -6.90
CA VAL A 25 -8.82 6.40 -5.93
C VAL A 25 -9.37 7.48 -5.02
N CYS A 26 -8.51 8.29 -4.41
CA CYS A 26 -8.94 9.37 -3.54
C CYS A 26 -9.17 10.69 -4.30
N MET A 27 -8.66 10.82 -5.53
CA MET A 27 -8.79 11.99 -6.41
C MET A 27 -8.31 13.31 -5.80
N HIS A 28 -7.52 13.25 -4.73
CA HIS A 28 -7.15 14.41 -3.93
C HIS A 28 -5.63 14.55 -3.79
N GLU A 29 -5.00 13.56 -3.15
CA GLU A 29 -3.58 13.58 -2.82
C GLU A 29 -2.69 13.11 -3.96
N VAL A 30 -1.43 13.55 -3.93
CA VAL A 30 -0.37 13.03 -4.80
C VAL A 30 -0.14 11.54 -4.50
N GLU A 31 -0.15 10.72 -5.55
CA GLU A 31 0.16 9.31 -5.44
C GLU A 31 1.67 9.09 -5.40
N ASP A 32 2.24 9.05 -4.19
CA ASP A 32 3.56 8.49 -3.92
C ASP A 32 3.46 7.07 -3.33
N THR A 33 4.60 6.44 -3.07
CA THR A 33 4.64 5.06 -2.57
C THR A 33 3.98 4.93 -1.19
N LEU A 34 4.18 5.90 -0.30
CA LEU A 34 3.59 5.87 1.04
C LEU A 34 2.08 6.07 0.97
N HIS A 35 1.59 6.90 0.05
CA HIS A 35 0.18 7.08 -0.22
C HIS A 35 -0.45 5.77 -0.71
N VAL A 36 0.15 5.12 -1.71
CA VAL A 36 -0.36 3.83 -2.23
C VAL A 36 -0.42 2.77 -1.14
N PHE A 37 0.56 2.72 -0.25
CA PHE A 37 0.64 1.65 0.76
C PHE A 37 -0.08 1.94 2.06
N ARG A 38 -0.24 3.20 2.46
CA ARG A 38 -0.73 3.56 3.79
C ARG A 38 -1.78 4.66 3.80
N CYS A 39 -1.50 5.80 3.16
CA CYS A 39 -2.31 7.01 3.39
C CYS A 39 -3.59 7.08 2.52
N CYS A 40 -3.64 6.36 1.39
CA CYS A 40 -4.84 6.31 0.55
C CYS A 40 -6.03 5.72 1.31
N SER A 41 -7.21 6.32 1.18
CA SER A 41 -8.45 5.85 1.83
C SER A 41 -8.75 4.37 1.56
N PHE A 42 -8.44 3.89 0.36
CA PHE A 42 -8.59 2.47 0.02
C PHE A 42 -7.60 1.59 0.80
N SER A 43 -6.33 1.98 0.87
CA SER A 43 -5.31 1.25 1.62
C SER A 43 -5.65 1.24 3.10
N GLN A 44 -6.10 2.37 3.65
CA GLN A 44 -6.57 2.46 5.03
C GLN A 44 -7.71 1.46 5.31
N ALA A 45 -8.67 1.39 4.39
CA ALA A 45 -9.80 0.47 4.48
C ALA A 45 -9.42 -1.01 4.37
N VAL A 46 -8.35 -1.35 3.63
CA VAL A 46 -7.83 -2.72 3.55
C VAL A 46 -7.15 -3.10 4.87
N TRP A 47 -6.25 -2.25 5.36
CA TRP A 47 -5.55 -2.48 6.63
C TRP A 47 -6.50 -2.63 7.82
N SER A 48 -7.58 -1.84 7.89
CA SER A 48 -8.56 -1.95 8.98
C SER A 48 -9.36 -3.26 8.99
N ARG A 49 -9.35 -4.02 7.89
CA ARG A 49 -10.03 -5.32 7.76
C ARG A 49 -9.11 -6.51 8.00
N ILE A 50 -7.82 -6.37 7.72
CA ILE A 50 -6.83 -7.46 7.84
C ILE A 50 -6.35 -7.65 9.27
N THR A 51 -6.26 -6.56 10.01
CA THR A 51 -5.68 -6.52 11.35
C THR A 51 -6.44 -5.51 12.16
N VAL A 52 -6.54 -5.76 13.47
CA VAL A 52 -6.76 -4.67 14.44
C VAL A 52 -5.48 -3.87 14.44
N ALA A 53 -5.32 -3.07 13.39
CA ALA A 53 -4.06 -2.45 13.07
C ALA A 53 -3.61 -1.65 14.29
N SER A 54 -2.46 -2.03 14.84
CA SER A 54 -1.99 -1.46 16.09
C SER A 54 -1.99 0.05 15.97
N THR A 55 -2.38 0.74 17.04
CA THR A 55 -2.37 2.21 17.10
C THR A 55 -1.03 2.78 16.65
N THR A 56 0.05 2.01 16.82
CA THR A 56 1.39 2.35 16.36
C THR A 56 1.54 2.39 14.83
N MET A 57 0.90 1.49 14.07
CA MET A 57 0.98 1.50 12.61
C MET A 57 0.33 2.75 12.02
N TRP A 58 -0.81 3.15 12.59
CA TRP A 58 -1.58 4.32 12.16
C TRP A 58 -1.01 5.65 12.66
N ALA A 59 -0.54 5.69 13.90
CA ALA A 59 0.05 6.90 14.50
C ALA A 59 1.49 7.15 14.02
N SER A 60 2.07 6.22 13.27
CA SER A 60 3.42 6.37 12.75
C SER A 60 3.49 7.52 11.74
N GLN A 61 4.08 8.64 12.16
CA GLN A 61 4.52 9.71 11.27
C GLN A 61 5.87 9.40 10.59
N ALA A 62 6.33 8.15 10.68
CA ALA A 62 7.57 7.74 10.05
C ALA A 62 7.50 7.85 8.53
N ASP A 63 8.66 8.17 7.94
CA ASP A 63 8.89 8.06 6.50
C ASP A 63 8.71 6.61 6.01
N LEU A 64 8.65 6.43 4.69
CA LEU A 64 8.43 5.13 4.07
C LEU A 64 9.46 4.07 4.52
N GLN A 65 10.75 4.41 4.54
CA GLN A 65 11.80 3.43 4.83
C GLN A 65 11.71 2.98 6.30
N THR A 66 11.59 3.94 7.21
CA THR A 66 11.42 3.68 8.63
C THR A 66 10.16 2.86 8.90
N TRP A 67 9.04 3.21 8.23
CA TRP A 67 7.78 2.47 8.36
C TRP A 67 7.87 1.03 7.84
N LEU A 68 8.55 0.80 6.71
CA LEU A 68 8.78 -0.54 6.17
C LEU A 68 9.64 -1.37 7.13
N LEU A 69 10.76 -0.83 7.62
CA LEU A 69 11.65 -1.54 8.56
C LEU A 69 10.93 -1.89 9.86
N GLN A 70 10.15 -0.97 10.43
CA GLN A 70 9.39 -1.22 11.66
C GLN A 70 8.41 -2.39 11.57
N ASN A 71 7.85 -2.65 10.38
CA ASN A 71 6.85 -3.69 10.17
C ASN A 71 7.43 -4.98 9.57
N LEU A 72 8.56 -4.92 8.86
CA LEU A 72 9.22 -6.08 8.24
C LEU A 72 10.30 -6.72 9.11
N SER A 73 11.00 -5.95 9.95
CA SER A 73 12.19 -6.42 10.69
C SER A 73 11.89 -7.19 11.99
N GLY A 74 10.62 -7.39 12.33
CA GLY A 74 10.14 -8.46 13.23
C GLY A 74 10.63 -8.48 14.69
N ASN A 75 9.83 -7.94 15.61
CA ASN A 75 9.57 -8.57 16.92
C ASN A 75 8.20 -8.16 17.52
N ARG A 76 7.24 -7.77 16.67
CA ARG A 76 5.86 -7.48 17.09
C ARG A 76 5.06 -8.78 16.96
N ASP A 77 4.72 -9.37 18.10
CA ASP A 77 3.94 -10.61 18.27
C ASP A 77 4.38 -11.80 17.40
N MET A 78 5.33 -12.60 17.89
CA MET A 78 5.74 -13.86 17.23
C MET A 78 4.59 -14.87 17.02
N SER A 79 3.43 -14.70 17.67
CA SER A 79 2.25 -15.56 17.50
C SER A 79 1.49 -15.28 16.20
N PHE A 80 1.65 -14.09 15.61
CA PHE A 80 1.05 -13.68 14.36
C PHE A 80 2.19 -13.34 13.40
N ASN A 81 2.30 -14.01 12.25
CA ASN A 81 3.34 -13.75 11.23
C ASN A 81 3.16 -12.36 10.58
N TRP A 82 3.22 -11.28 11.37
CA TRP A 82 2.84 -9.93 11.01
C TRP A 82 3.66 -9.40 9.85
N ASN A 83 4.96 -9.65 9.84
CA ASN A 83 5.84 -9.28 8.74
C ASN A 83 5.40 -9.91 7.41
N VAL A 84 4.91 -11.15 7.42
CA VAL A 84 4.37 -11.84 6.23
C VAL A 84 3.05 -11.20 5.79
N TRP A 85 2.11 -11.03 6.72
CA TRP A 85 0.83 -10.33 6.46
C TRP A 85 1.06 -8.94 5.88
N PHE A 86 2.00 -8.20 6.47
CA PHE A 86 2.37 -6.87 6.04
C PHE A 86 2.96 -6.89 4.62
N ALA A 87 3.93 -7.76 4.34
CA ALA A 87 4.54 -7.88 3.03
C ALA A 87 3.52 -8.27 1.94
N ILE A 88 2.66 -9.26 2.21
CA ILE A 88 1.62 -9.69 1.26
C ILE A 88 0.59 -8.58 1.03
N THR A 89 0.24 -7.82 2.07
CA THR A 89 -0.69 -6.69 1.91
C THR A 89 -0.10 -5.58 1.05
N LEU A 90 1.18 -5.22 1.23
CA LEU A 90 1.87 -4.24 0.38
C LEU A 90 1.87 -4.67 -1.08
N ASP A 91 2.22 -5.93 -1.33
CA ASP A 91 2.26 -6.51 -2.65
C ASP A 91 0.87 -6.52 -3.31
N SER A 92 -0.16 -6.98 -2.59
CA SER A 92 -1.55 -6.96 -3.06
C SER A 92 -2.06 -5.54 -3.35
N LEU A 93 -1.74 -4.54 -2.51
CA LEU A 93 -2.09 -3.14 -2.76
C LEU A 93 -1.42 -2.61 -4.02
N TRP A 94 -0.14 -2.94 -4.23
CA TRP A 94 0.60 -2.56 -5.44
C TRP A 94 -0.02 -3.19 -6.69
N HIS A 95 -0.28 -4.50 -6.66
CA HIS A 95 -0.88 -5.22 -7.77
C HIS A 95 -2.28 -4.71 -8.10
N ARG A 96 -3.13 -4.48 -7.10
CA ARG A 96 -4.45 -3.89 -7.27
C ARG A 96 -4.37 -2.50 -7.91
N ARG A 97 -3.45 -1.65 -7.45
CA ARG A 97 -3.23 -0.33 -8.06
C ARG A 97 -2.83 -0.47 -9.53
N ASN A 98 -1.94 -1.40 -9.87
CA ASN A 98 -1.52 -1.60 -11.26
C ASN A 98 -2.65 -2.14 -12.15
N ARG A 99 -3.48 -3.06 -11.65
CA ARG A 99 -4.70 -3.53 -12.34
C ARG A 99 -5.65 -2.35 -12.63
N LEU A 100 -5.86 -1.46 -11.67
CA LEU A 100 -6.66 -0.26 -11.88
C LEU A 100 -6.10 0.65 -12.99
N ILE A 101 -4.80 0.95 -12.95
CA ILE A 101 -4.18 1.94 -13.86
C ILE A 101 -3.95 1.39 -15.26
N PHE A 102 -3.52 0.14 -15.39
CA PHE A 102 -3.05 -0.42 -16.66
C PHE A 102 -4.05 -1.38 -17.30
N GLN A 103 -5.05 -1.84 -16.55
CA GLN A 103 -6.05 -2.81 -17.02
C GLN A 103 -7.49 -2.33 -16.82
N ASN A 104 -7.68 -1.11 -16.26
CA ASN A 104 -8.99 -0.54 -15.95
C ASN A 104 -9.86 -1.44 -15.07
N GLU A 105 -9.22 -2.22 -14.19
CA GLU A 105 -9.92 -3.20 -13.37
C GLU A 105 -10.14 -2.68 -11.95
N MET A 106 -11.41 -2.64 -11.53
CA MET A 106 -11.82 -2.14 -10.21
C MET A 106 -12.07 -3.29 -9.26
N ILE A 107 -11.17 -3.45 -8.30
CA ILE A 107 -11.29 -4.41 -7.19
C ILE A 107 -11.71 -3.64 -5.94
N SER A 108 -12.77 -4.12 -5.29
CA SER A 108 -13.23 -3.60 -4.01
C SER A 108 -12.29 -3.96 -2.86
N THR A 109 -12.40 -3.25 -1.73
CA THR A 109 -11.60 -3.55 -0.53
C THR A 109 -11.87 -4.97 -0.02
N ASN A 110 -13.12 -5.45 -0.08
CA ASN A 110 -13.47 -6.79 0.41
C ASN A 110 -12.87 -7.88 -0.48
N GLN A 111 -12.93 -7.71 -1.80
CA GLN A 111 -12.30 -8.66 -2.73
C GLN A 111 -10.79 -8.73 -2.52
N LEU A 112 -10.11 -7.59 -2.37
CA LEU A 112 -8.67 -7.59 -2.13
C LEU A 112 -8.30 -8.23 -0.79
N VAL A 113 -9.11 -8.02 0.25
CA VAL A 113 -8.91 -8.69 1.55
C VAL A 113 -9.02 -10.20 1.39
N VAL A 114 -10.03 -10.70 0.68
CA VAL A 114 -10.15 -12.14 0.36
C VAL A 114 -8.92 -12.64 -0.41
N GLU A 115 -8.47 -11.90 -1.43
CA GLU A 115 -7.24 -12.24 -2.18
C GLU A 115 -6.01 -12.33 -1.24
N ILE A 116 -5.87 -11.40 -0.28
CA ILE A 116 -4.77 -11.43 0.70
C ILE A 116 -4.86 -12.66 1.60
N HIS A 117 -6.04 -12.93 2.18
CA HIS A 117 -6.26 -14.11 3.03
C HIS A 117 -5.92 -15.42 2.30
N ASN A 118 -6.22 -15.52 1.01
CA ASN A 118 -5.92 -16.71 0.20
C ASN A 118 -4.42 -16.89 -0.12
N ARG A 119 -3.57 -15.90 0.16
CA ARG A 119 -2.12 -15.93 -0.11
C ARG A 119 -1.27 -16.30 1.11
N LEU A 120 -1.89 -16.50 2.27
CA LEU A 120 -1.25 -16.75 3.57
C LEU A 120 -1.45 -18.19 4.00
#